data_AF-K2GUE2-F1
#
_entry.id   AF-K2GUE2-F1
#
_cell.length_a   1.000
_cell.length_b   1.000
_cell.length_c   1.000
_cell.angle_alpha   90.00
_cell.angle_beta   90.00
_cell.angle_gamma   90.00
#
_symmetry.space_group_name_H-M   'P 1'
#
loop_
_entity.id
_entity.type
_entity.pdbx_description
1 polymer ?
#
loop_
_entity_poly.entity_id
_entity_poly.type
_entity_poly.pdbx_seq_one_letter_code
_entity_poly.pdbx_strand_id
1 'polypeptide(L)'
;MALHDIPIDVLHDVIQDPQFRTEWDGSMKEQHLVEQIDENTEIGYYSVKMPFTVANRDWVNMRSWWFNEDKSLYIIMNHSVEHDKAPVDKNFVRAQSLKTGYIIEKTPEGTKLSFFSWNSWNGWIPTWVVNKATKSMIGQVIVDLKKACTKYPEWKKNHCPEEKYWMSEGKVILESKKKQEE
;
A
#
# COMPACT_ATOMS: atom_id res chain seq x y z
N MET A 1 14.91 -5.94 -4.90
CA MET A 1 15.30 -5.81 -6.32
C MET A 1 15.50 -4.32 -6.60
N ALA A 2 16.58 -3.92 -7.29
CA ALA A 2 16.75 -2.53 -7.70
C ALA A 2 15.91 -2.27 -8.96
N LEU A 3 15.15 -1.18 -8.93
CA LEU A 3 14.39 -0.63 -10.05
C LEU A 3 15.29 0.44 -10.69
N HIS A 4 16.05 0.02 -11.70
CA HIS A 4 16.86 0.93 -12.50
C HIS A 4 15.97 1.98 -13.18
N ASP A 5 16.49 3.20 -13.30
CA ASP A 5 15.86 4.33 -14.00
C ASP A 5 14.52 4.82 -13.43
N ILE A 6 14.16 4.39 -12.22
CA ILE A 6 12.98 4.90 -11.51
C ILE A 6 13.44 5.86 -10.40
N PRO A 7 13.09 7.16 -10.48
CA PRO A 7 13.32 8.10 -9.40
C PRO A 7 12.57 7.66 -8.12
N ILE A 8 13.23 7.83 -6.97
CA ILE A 8 12.73 7.31 -5.69
C ILE A 8 11.44 8.02 -5.23
N ASP A 9 11.39 9.33 -5.42
CA ASP A 9 10.25 10.20 -5.17
C ASP A 9 9.05 9.80 -6.02
N VAL A 10 9.26 9.52 -7.31
CA VAL A 10 8.21 9.04 -8.20
C VAL A 10 7.65 7.70 -7.74
N LEU A 11 8.50 6.76 -7.32
CA LEU A 11 8.01 5.47 -6.81
C LEU A 11 7.23 5.62 -5.50
N HIS A 12 7.71 6.47 -4.58
CA HIS A 12 7.01 6.76 -3.34
C HIS A 12 5.62 7.34 -3.63
N ASP A 13 5.55 8.35 -4.49
CA ASP A 13 4.31 9.00 -4.88
C ASP A 13 3.33 8.02 -5.54
N VAL A 14 3.79 7.16 -6.46
CA VAL A 14 2.94 6.14 -7.12
C VAL A 14 2.30 5.18 -6.13
N ILE A 15 3.02 4.84 -5.05
CA ILE A 15 2.51 3.92 -4.02
C ILE A 15 1.50 4.62 -3.10
N GLN A 16 1.71 5.91 -2.83
CA GLN A 16 0.90 6.70 -1.89
C GLN A 16 -0.34 7.34 -2.53
N ASP A 17 -0.27 7.79 -3.77
CA ASP A 17 -1.35 8.54 -4.42
C ASP A 17 -2.59 7.65 -4.62
N PRO A 18 -3.67 7.88 -3.85
CA PRO A 18 -4.85 7.04 -3.89
C PRO A 18 -5.64 7.22 -5.20
N GLN A 19 -5.55 8.40 -5.81
CA GLN A 19 -6.22 8.69 -7.08
C GLN A 19 -5.50 7.97 -8.22
N PHE A 20 -4.16 7.95 -8.21
CA PHE A 20 -3.44 7.23 -9.25
C PHE A 20 -3.50 5.71 -9.09
N ARG A 21 -3.74 5.20 -7.87
CA ARG A 21 -3.89 3.77 -7.60
C ARG A 21 -4.97 3.12 -8.49
N THR A 22 -6.06 3.83 -8.79
CA THR A 22 -7.14 3.33 -9.66
C THR A 22 -6.68 3.06 -11.09
N GLU A 23 -5.63 3.74 -11.55
CA GLU A 23 -5.15 3.65 -12.94
C GLU A 23 -4.28 2.42 -13.19
N TRP A 24 -3.60 1.90 -12.15
CA TRP A 24 -2.64 0.82 -12.31
C TRP A 24 -2.98 -0.47 -11.55
N ASP A 25 -3.80 -0.39 -10.49
CA ASP A 25 -4.28 -1.58 -9.77
C ASP A 25 -5.58 -2.11 -10.38
N GLY A 26 -5.45 -2.92 -11.43
CA GLY A 26 -6.61 -3.52 -12.12
C GLY A 26 -7.44 -4.50 -11.28
N SER A 27 -6.99 -4.85 -10.07
CA SER A 27 -7.75 -5.70 -9.14
C SER A 27 -8.59 -4.90 -8.16
N MET A 28 -8.30 -3.62 -7.97
CA MET A 28 -9.01 -2.76 -7.04
C MET A 28 -10.45 -2.54 -7.50
N LYS A 29 -11.39 -2.74 -6.57
CA LYS A 29 -12.81 -2.48 -6.79
C LYS A 29 -13.21 -1.12 -6.25
N GLU A 30 -12.69 -0.76 -5.08
CA GLU A 30 -13.00 0.48 -4.38
C GLU A 30 -11.91 0.79 -3.35
N GLN A 31 -11.61 2.06 -3.16
CA GLN A 31 -10.78 2.58 -2.08
C GLN A 31 -11.33 3.92 -1.62
N HIS A 32 -11.33 4.18 -0.31
CA HIS A 32 -11.65 5.50 0.23
C HIS A 32 -11.02 5.70 1.62
N LEU A 33 -10.80 6.96 1.99
CA LEU A 33 -10.40 7.35 3.34
C LEU A 33 -11.58 7.16 4.30
N VAL A 34 -11.36 6.44 5.41
CA VAL A 34 -12.35 6.25 6.47
C VAL A 34 -12.17 7.30 7.56
N GLU A 35 -10.91 7.54 7.97
CA GLU A 35 -10.56 8.52 8.99
C GLU A 35 -9.11 8.98 8.87
N GLN A 36 -8.86 10.28 8.98
CA GLN A 36 -7.52 10.82 9.19
C GLN A 36 -7.23 10.83 10.69
N ILE A 37 -6.17 10.14 11.13
CA ILE A 37 -5.82 10.06 12.55
C ILE A 37 -4.88 11.21 12.93
N ASP A 38 -3.85 11.43 12.14
CA ASP A 38 -2.88 12.51 12.29
C ASP A 38 -2.26 12.87 10.92
N GLU A 39 -1.16 13.61 10.89
CA GLU A 39 -0.51 14.09 9.66
C GLU A 39 0.06 12.95 8.78
N ASN A 40 0.41 11.82 9.37
CA ASN A 40 1.07 10.71 8.67
C ASN A 40 0.46 9.33 8.95
N THR A 41 -0.75 9.31 9.53
CA THR A 41 -1.52 8.12 9.85
C THR A 41 -2.98 8.31 9.45
N GLU A 42 -3.49 7.34 8.71
CA GLU A 42 -4.88 7.30 8.26
C GLU A 42 -5.46 5.90 8.38
N ILE A 43 -6.78 5.80 8.44
CA ILE A 43 -7.53 4.56 8.28
C ILE A 43 -8.21 4.61 6.90
N GLY A 44 -7.90 3.64 6.05
CA GLY A 44 -8.47 3.51 4.72
C GLY A 44 -9.22 2.20 4.53
N TYR A 45 -10.28 2.25 3.72
CA TYR A 45 -10.96 1.07 3.20
C TYR A 45 -10.41 0.76 1.81
N TYR A 46 -10.17 -0.52 1.54
CA TYR A 46 -9.70 -1.00 0.24
C TYR A 46 -10.36 -2.35 -0.06
N SER A 47 -10.89 -2.51 -1.27
CA SER A 47 -11.50 -3.77 -1.70
C SER A 47 -10.99 -4.20 -3.07
N VAL A 48 -10.90 -5.52 -3.26
CA VAL A 48 -10.42 -6.14 -4.48
C VAL A 48 -11.45 -7.08 -5.07
N LYS A 49 -11.50 -7.08 -6.40
CA LYS A 49 -12.26 -8.03 -7.18
C LYS A 49 -11.49 -9.34 -7.30
N MET A 50 -12.10 -10.43 -6.84
CA MET A 50 -11.56 -11.78 -6.97
C MET A 50 -12.11 -12.47 -8.24
N PRO A 51 -11.46 -13.53 -8.74
CA PRO A 51 -12.04 -14.39 -9.77
C PRO A 51 -13.43 -14.87 -9.35
N PHE A 52 -14.37 -14.98 -10.30
CA PHE A 52 -15.82 -15.13 -10.04
C PHE A 52 -16.22 -16.30 -9.12
N THR A 53 -15.36 -17.30 -8.94
CA THR A 53 -15.59 -18.46 -8.07
C THR A 53 -15.23 -18.21 -6.61
N VAL A 54 -14.70 -17.03 -6.26
CA VAL A 54 -14.29 -16.68 -4.89
C VAL A 54 -14.84 -15.31 -4.54
N ALA A 55 -15.36 -15.17 -3.32
CA ALA A 55 -15.88 -13.90 -2.83
C ALA A 55 -14.83 -12.78 -2.91
N ASN A 56 -15.26 -11.54 -3.14
CA ASN A 56 -14.36 -10.40 -3.11
C ASN A 56 -13.79 -10.21 -1.71
N ARG A 57 -12.63 -9.55 -1.61
CA ARG A 57 -12.00 -9.24 -0.30
C ARG A 57 -12.01 -7.74 -0.08
N ASP A 58 -12.18 -7.37 1.17
CA ASP A 58 -11.99 -6.00 1.65
C ASP A 58 -11.03 -5.98 2.85
N TRP A 59 -10.42 -4.82 3.06
CA TRP A 59 -9.56 -4.50 4.18
C TRP A 59 -9.97 -3.14 4.73
N VAL A 60 -9.87 -3.01 6.06
CA VAL A 60 -9.85 -1.74 6.76
C VAL A 60 -8.47 -1.66 7.39
N ASN A 61 -7.61 -0.79 6.86
CA ASN A 61 -6.21 -0.73 7.26
C ASN A 61 -5.88 0.63 7.86
N MET A 62 -5.24 0.62 9.02
CA MET A 62 -4.48 1.78 9.49
C MET A 62 -3.14 1.78 8.75
N ARG A 63 -2.88 2.85 8.01
CA ARG A 63 -1.65 3.12 7.27
C ARG A 63 -0.92 4.27 7.92
N SER A 64 0.35 4.05 8.25
CA SER A 64 1.26 5.13 8.68
C SER A 64 2.48 5.17 7.78
N TRP A 65 3.00 6.37 7.53
CA TRP A 65 4.21 6.54 6.74
C TRP A 65 5.24 7.42 7.44
N TRP A 66 6.50 7.25 7.05
CA TRP A 66 7.61 8.07 7.50
C TRP A 66 8.65 8.15 6.40
N PHE A 67 9.36 9.26 6.35
CA PHE A 67 10.43 9.47 5.39
C PHE A 67 11.61 10.22 6.01
N ASN A 68 12.76 10.08 5.37
CA ASN A 68 13.96 10.84 5.65
C ASN A 68 14.60 11.19 4.30
N GLU A 69 14.49 12.46 3.92
CA GLU A 69 14.98 12.95 2.62
C GLU A 69 16.51 12.88 2.53
N ASP A 70 17.22 13.25 3.60
CA ASP A 70 18.69 13.21 3.68
C ASP A 70 19.24 11.80 3.38
N LYS A 71 18.53 10.78 3.86
CA LYS A 71 18.86 9.36 3.66
C LYS A 71 18.18 8.76 2.43
N SER A 72 17.34 9.52 1.72
CA SER A 72 16.52 9.04 0.61
C SER A 72 15.81 7.72 0.97
N LEU A 73 15.07 7.75 2.09
CA LEU A 73 14.40 6.60 2.67
C LEU A 73 12.93 6.91 2.94
N TYR A 74 12.03 6.06 2.44
CA TYR A 74 10.59 6.12 2.70
C TYR A 74 10.12 4.78 3.25
N ILE A 75 9.26 4.83 4.26
CA ILE A 75 8.69 3.65 4.93
C ILE A 75 7.18 3.85 5.02
N ILE A 76 6.44 2.83 4.59
CA ILE A 76 4.98 2.78 4.66
C ILE A 76 4.60 1.49 5.37
N MET A 77 3.82 1.58 6.43
CA MET A 77 3.39 0.47 7.26
C MET A 77 1.88 0.40 7.28
N ASN A 78 1.32 -0.80 7.16
CA ASN A 78 -0.12 -1.02 7.22
C ASN A 78 -0.45 -2.24 8.08
N HIS A 79 -1.54 -2.16 8.82
CA HIS A 79 -2.17 -3.32 9.46
C HIS A 79 -3.68 -3.10 9.55
N SER A 80 -4.43 -4.20 9.65
CA SER A 80 -5.87 -4.13 9.73
C SER A 80 -6.33 -3.70 11.11
N VAL A 81 -7.38 -2.87 11.11
CA VAL A 81 -8.06 -2.39 12.31
C VAL A 81 -9.57 -2.57 12.13
N GLU A 82 -10.31 -2.59 13.23
CA GLU A 82 -11.76 -2.50 13.20
C GLU A 82 -12.17 -1.03 13.31
N HIS A 83 -13.25 -0.64 12.61
CA HIS A 83 -13.71 0.74 12.61
C HIS A 83 -15.22 0.82 12.38
N ASP A 84 -15.94 1.57 13.20
CA ASP A 84 -17.42 1.64 13.17
C ASP A 84 -17.96 2.21 11.86
N LYS A 85 -17.23 3.11 11.21
CA LYS A 85 -17.58 3.66 9.89
C LYS A 85 -17.33 2.69 8.73
N ALA A 86 -16.64 1.58 8.97
CA ALA A 86 -16.33 0.56 7.97
C ALA A 86 -16.62 -0.87 8.50
N PRO A 87 -17.88 -1.16 8.87
CA PRO A 87 -18.28 -2.46 9.39
C PRO A 87 -18.13 -3.55 8.31
N VAL A 88 -18.23 -4.82 8.72
CA VAL A 88 -18.14 -5.95 7.77
C VAL A 88 -19.30 -5.91 6.78
N ASP A 89 -18.99 -5.85 5.49
CA ASP A 89 -19.96 -6.00 4.40
C ASP A 89 -20.13 -7.49 4.05
N LYS A 90 -21.37 -7.96 4.02
CA LYS A 90 -21.73 -9.35 3.67
C LYS A 90 -21.36 -9.74 2.24
N ASN A 91 -21.15 -8.76 1.35
CA ASN A 91 -20.73 -8.99 -0.03
C ASN A 91 -19.23 -9.29 -0.16
N PHE A 92 -18.46 -9.10 0.91
CA PHE A 92 -17.02 -9.29 0.95
C PHE A 92 -16.62 -10.25 2.08
N VAL A 93 -15.47 -10.88 1.91
CA VAL A 93 -14.77 -11.56 3.01
C VAL A 93 -13.72 -10.60 3.53
N ARG A 94 -13.89 -10.13 4.77
CA ARG A 94 -12.92 -9.27 5.46
C ARG A 94 -11.59 -9.99 5.63
N ALA A 95 -10.60 -9.59 4.85
CA ALA A 95 -9.23 -10.04 5.00
C ALA A 95 -8.53 -9.23 6.11
N GLN A 96 -7.43 -9.78 6.63
CA GLN A 96 -6.64 -9.17 7.69
C GLN A 96 -5.17 -9.07 7.26
N SER A 97 -4.67 -7.85 7.17
CA SER A 97 -3.24 -7.56 7.11
C SER A 97 -2.70 -7.50 8.53
N LEU A 98 -2.03 -8.56 8.99
CA LEU A 98 -1.37 -8.53 10.30
C LEU A 98 -0.26 -7.49 10.31
N LYS A 99 0.58 -7.51 9.27
CA LYS A 99 1.59 -6.48 9.03
C LYS A 99 2.03 -6.50 7.58
N THR A 100 1.89 -5.39 6.89
CA THR A 100 2.37 -5.18 5.53
C THR A 100 3.09 -3.85 5.43
N GLY A 101 3.92 -3.70 4.43
CA GLY A 101 4.57 -2.42 4.22
C GLY A 101 5.60 -2.41 3.12
N TYR A 102 6.05 -1.20 2.83
CA TYR A 102 7.02 -0.87 1.81
C TYR A 102 8.18 -0.13 2.45
N ILE A 103 9.40 -0.49 2.05
CA ILE A 103 10.61 0.29 2.32
C ILE A 103 11.18 0.64 0.96
N ILE A 104 11.34 1.93 0.73
CA ILE A 104 11.86 2.50 -0.51
C ILE A 104 13.14 3.23 -0.17
N GLU A 105 14.25 2.77 -0.72
CA GLU A 105 15.58 3.30 -0.42
C GLU A 105 16.36 3.55 -1.71
N LYS A 106 17.16 4.63 -1.73
CA LYS A 106 18.07 4.89 -2.84
C LYS A 106 19.29 3.98 -2.72
N THR A 107 19.68 3.36 -3.83
CA THR A 107 20.92 2.58 -3.94
C THR A 107 21.79 3.13 -5.07
N PRO A 108 23.08 2.77 -5.14
CA PRO A 108 23.94 3.16 -6.26
C PRO A 108 23.39 2.76 -7.64
N GLU A 109 22.61 1.68 -7.69
CA GLU A 109 22.04 1.12 -8.92
C GLU A 109 20.64 1.66 -9.27
N GLY A 110 20.03 2.49 -8.42
CA GLY A 110 18.70 3.07 -8.64
C GLY A 110 17.85 3.08 -7.37
N THR A 111 16.57 2.73 -7.51
CA THR A 111 15.63 2.68 -6.37
C THR A 111 15.37 1.25 -5.95
N LYS A 112 15.63 0.91 -4.70
CA LYS A 112 15.30 -0.41 -4.16
C LYS A 112 13.95 -0.36 -3.44
N LEU A 113 13.04 -1.21 -3.91
CA LEU A 113 11.77 -1.48 -3.26
C LEU A 113 11.87 -2.81 -2.49
N SER A 114 11.63 -2.75 -1.19
CA SER A 114 11.43 -3.92 -0.34
C SER A 114 9.98 -3.92 0.13
N PHE A 115 9.30 -5.05 -0.04
CA PHE A 115 7.92 -5.24 0.40
C PHE A 115 7.84 -6.48 1.28
N PHE A 116 7.10 -6.38 2.38
CA PHE A 116 6.79 -7.52 3.24
C PHE A 116 5.28 -7.58 3.47
N SER A 117 4.78 -8.78 3.62
CA SER A 117 3.35 -9.03 3.63
C SER A 117 3.00 -10.22 4.47
N TRP A 118 2.38 -9.95 5.61
CA TRP A 118 1.75 -10.95 6.45
C TRP A 118 0.25 -10.72 6.45
N ASN A 119 -0.43 -11.44 5.56
CA ASN A 119 -1.88 -11.34 5.38
C ASN A 119 -2.56 -12.68 5.64
N SER A 120 -3.70 -12.63 6.35
CA SER A 120 -4.74 -13.64 6.29
C SER A 120 -5.81 -13.19 5.33
N TRP A 121 -5.99 -13.91 4.23
CA TRP A 121 -7.02 -13.57 3.24
C TRP A 121 -8.45 -13.94 3.68
N ASN A 122 -8.55 -14.71 4.76
CA ASN A 122 -9.76 -15.25 5.36
C ASN A 122 -10.71 -15.99 4.37
N GLY A 123 -11.49 -16.90 4.93
CA GLY A 123 -12.40 -17.75 4.16
C GLY A 123 -11.68 -18.74 3.23
N TRP A 124 -12.46 -19.37 2.36
CA TRP A 124 -11.96 -20.41 1.47
C TRP A 124 -11.39 -19.82 0.17
N ILE A 125 -10.25 -20.35 -0.27
CA ILE A 125 -9.60 -20.02 -1.55
C ILE A 125 -9.20 -21.34 -2.23
N PRO A 126 -9.63 -21.60 -3.48
CA PRO A 126 -9.22 -22.80 -4.21
C PRO A 126 -7.70 -22.88 -4.42
N THR A 127 -7.12 -24.07 -4.35
CA THR A 127 -5.68 -24.31 -4.58
C THR A 127 -5.21 -23.82 -5.95
N TRP A 128 -6.03 -23.90 -6.99
CA TRP A 128 -5.65 -23.40 -8.32
C TRP A 128 -5.47 -21.88 -8.34
N VAL A 129 -6.24 -21.14 -7.54
CA VAL A 129 -6.10 -19.67 -7.38
C VAL A 129 -4.78 -19.37 -6.69
N VAL A 130 -4.47 -20.10 -5.62
CA VAL A 130 -3.18 -19.99 -4.93
C VAL A 130 -2.04 -20.29 -5.90
N ASN A 131 -2.08 -21.42 -6.61
CA ASN A 131 -1.04 -21.82 -7.56
C ASN A 131 -0.83 -20.80 -8.70
N LYS A 132 -1.89 -20.12 -9.15
CA LYS A 132 -1.80 -19.03 -10.12
C LYS A 132 -1.17 -17.79 -9.48
N ALA A 133 -1.58 -17.43 -8.27
CA ALA A 133 -1.05 -16.30 -7.51
C ALA A 133 0.46 -16.44 -7.27
N THR A 134 0.91 -17.59 -6.77
CA THR A 134 2.31 -17.85 -6.39
C THR A 134 3.26 -17.79 -7.59
N LYS A 135 2.78 -18.05 -8.80
CA LYS A 135 3.62 -18.08 -10.02
C LYS A 135 3.81 -16.72 -10.68
N SER A 136 2.96 -15.73 -10.42
CA SER A 136 2.86 -14.57 -11.33
C SER A 136 2.56 -13.22 -10.66
N MET A 137 2.04 -13.18 -9.43
CA MET A 137 1.56 -11.90 -8.87
C MET A 137 2.68 -10.91 -8.56
N ILE A 138 3.76 -11.33 -7.89
CA ILE A 138 4.84 -10.40 -7.48
C ILE A 138 5.56 -9.83 -8.71
N GLY A 139 5.86 -10.67 -9.71
CA GLY A 139 6.50 -10.22 -10.95
C GLY A 139 5.64 -9.24 -11.72
N GLN A 140 4.33 -9.52 -11.83
CA GLN A 140 3.39 -8.65 -12.52
C GLN A 140 3.23 -7.30 -11.80
N VAL A 141 3.11 -7.30 -10.46
CA VAL A 141 3.06 -6.07 -9.65
C VAL A 141 4.30 -5.21 -9.88
N ILE A 142 5.50 -5.80 -9.93
CA ILE A 142 6.73 -5.04 -10.22
C ILE A 142 6.71 -4.43 -11.63
N VAL A 143 6.22 -5.18 -12.63
CA VAL A 143 6.08 -4.67 -14.00
C VAL A 143 5.08 -3.52 -14.06
N ASP A 144 3.95 -3.65 -13.39
CA ASP A 144 2.89 -2.64 -13.40
C ASP A 144 3.32 -1.39 -12.62
N LEU A 145 4.00 -1.54 -11.48
CA LEU A 145 4.62 -0.42 -10.76
C LEU A 145 5.64 0.31 -11.62
N LYS A 146 6.52 -0.39 -12.33
CA LYS A 146 7.48 0.26 -13.25
C LYS A 146 6.78 1.08 -14.32
N LYS A 147 5.73 0.51 -14.94
CA LYS A 147 4.91 1.22 -15.94
C LYS A 147 4.14 2.40 -15.33
N ALA A 148 3.68 2.27 -14.10
CA ALA A 148 2.99 3.33 -13.38
C ALA A 148 3.95 4.50 -13.12
N CYS A 149 5.19 4.23 -12.68
CA CYS A 149 6.22 5.25 -12.48
C CYS A 149 6.57 6.03 -13.74
N THR A 150 6.57 5.41 -14.93
CA THR A 150 6.85 6.15 -16.17
C THR A 150 5.70 7.07 -16.58
N LYS A 151 4.46 6.76 -16.20
CA LYS A 151 3.25 7.53 -16.54
C LYS A 151 2.93 8.61 -15.51
N TYR A 152 3.25 8.36 -14.24
CA TYR A 152 2.81 9.19 -13.12
C TYR A 152 3.18 10.67 -13.24
N PRO A 153 4.42 11.06 -13.62
CA PRO A 153 4.77 12.49 -13.69
C PRO A 153 3.89 13.29 -14.64
N GLU A 154 3.48 12.69 -15.77
CA GLU A 154 2.59 13.35 -16.73
C GLU A 154 1.13 13.31 -16.29
N TRP A 155 0.70 12.19 -15.70
CA TRP A 155 -0.64 12.08 -15.13
C TRP A 155 -0.85 13.12 -14.02
N LYS A 156 0.09 13.25 -13.09
CA LYS A 156 -0.04 14.11 -11.90
C LYS A 156 -0.16 15.60 -12.23
N LYS A 157 0.49 16.06 -13.30
CA LYS A 157 0.35 17.46 -13.80
C LYS A 157 -1.10 17.83 -14.08
N ASN A 158 -1.92 16.86 -14.48
CA ASN A 158 -3.31 17.06 -14.88
C ASN A 158 -4.30 16.70 -13.77
N HIS A 159 -3.84 16.20 -12.61
CA HIS A 159 -4.69 15.68 -11.52
C HIS A 159 -4.19 16.19 -10.17
N CYS A 160 -4.57 17.43 -9.83
CA CYS A 160 -4.21 18.08 -8.57
C CYS A 160 -2.69 17.99 -8.27
N PRO A 161 -1.82 18.64 -9.08
CA PRO A 161 -0.37 18.47 -8.98
C PRO A 161 0.22 18.82 -7.60
N GLU A 162 -0.41 19.77 -6.90
CA GLU A 162 -0.01 20.23 -5.57
C GLU A 162 -0.45 19.28 -4.44
N GLU A 163 -1.38 18.36 -4.71
CA GLU A 163 -1.93 17.47 -3.69
C GLU A 163 -0.98 16.29 -3.47
N LYS A 164 -0.10 16.44 -2.47
CA LYS A 164 0.83 15.41 -1.98
C LYS A 164 0.85 15.38 -0.45
N TYR A 165 -0.30 15.16 0.17
CA TYR A 165 -0.43 15.16 1.63
C TYR A 165 0.48 14.12 2.31
N TRP A 166 0.84 13.03 1.62
CA TRP A 166 1.80 12.04 2.12
C TRP A 166 3.25 12.56 2.24
N MET A 167 3.52 13.77 1.76
CA MET A 167 4.81 14.46 1.93
C MET A 167 4.80 15.49 3.07
N SER A 168 3.70 15.63 3.83
CA SER A 168 3.74 16.48 5.03
C SER A 168 4.53 15.78 6.14
N GLU A 169 5.44 16.52 6.78
CA GLU A 169 6.18 16.05 7.95
C GLU A 169 5.22 15.79 9.12
N GLY A 170 4.77 14.55 9.27
CA GLY A 170 4.01 14.11 10.44
C GLY A 170 4.92 13.70 11.58
N LYS A 171 4.49 13.96 12.82
CA LYS A 171 5.20 13.47 14.02
C LYS A 171 5.01 11.95 14.16
N VAL A 172 6.08 11.19 13.93
CA VAL A 172 6.07 9.74 14.21
C VAL A 172 5.98 9.46 15.71
N ILE A 173 4.83 8.94 16.16
CA ILE A 173 4.67 8.37 17.50
C ILE A 173 5.08 6.89 17.45
N LEU A 174 6.38 6.61 17.34
CA LEU A 174 6.92 5.29 17.66
C LEU A 174 7.25 5.27 19.16
N GLU A 175 6.22 5.23 20.02
CA GLU A 175 6.44 4.86 21.40
C GLU A 175 6.74 3.36 21.47
N SER A 176 8.01 2.99 21.38
CA SER A 176 8.42 1.66 21.79
C SER A 176 8.14 1.55 23.28
N LYS A 177 7.10 0.82 23.68
CA LYS A 177 6.99 0.30 25.05
C LYS A 177 8.10 -0.74 25.26
N LYS A 178 9.33 -0.28 25.43
CA LYS A 178 10.32 -1.08 26.15
C LYS A 178 9.85 -1.09 27.60
N LYS A 179 9.27 -2.22 28.00
CA LYS A 179 9.19 -2.63 29.41
C LYS A 179 10.57 -2.39 30.03
N GLN A 180 10.65 -1.40 30.92
CA GLN A 180 11.62 -1.42 32.00
C GLN A 180 11.09 -2.48 32.97
N GLU A 181 11.64 -3.69 32.88
CA GLU A 181 11.65 -4.63 34.00
C GLU A 181 13.05 -4.49 34.62
N GLU A 182 13.13 -3.69 35.69
CA GLU A 182 14.10 -3.87 36.78
C GLU A 182 13.41 -4.64 37.91
#